data_AF-A0A0N4XWB4-F1
#
_entry.id   AF-A0A0N4XWB4-F1
#
_cell.length_a   1.000
_cell.length_b   1.000
_cell.length_c   1.000
_cell.angle_alpha   90.00
_cell.angle_beta   90.00
_cell.angle_gamma   90.00
#
_symmetry.space_group_name_H-M   'P 1'
#
loop_
_entity.id
_entity.type
_entity.pdbx_description
1 polymer ?
#
loop_
_entity_poly.entity_id
_entity_poly.type
_entity_poly.pdbx_seq_one_letter_code
_entity_poly.pdbx_strand_id
1 'polypeptide(L)'
;MSCSFRGVLNSPADRVHLQYECLNECFAVLTLGSIEGIEFPGALAKKPFGNVWDAWKTPSIFIRNNVDLANKMKMLRECRFTLDVDALARVLKAAYSSCTDWTDFICSTEFITRHAAVDSFAVQGPYERALKKAKEENTELSRKNRPTKSDPVGFAAPDCARMLQQDGEKIGIVARVTVTFRQLSELVVEWKSFGTWIIVWPLDAHAEQADIETVALAICQHMQSGGKIVTALPPLSAHNRTKWVVISKLWRTLDETLLASAGVGQMAATASNKIEGNRVFLEEGTPESAGQYYHPYVGAAAAKYLYEVIRRRAPRMSLPDLRRSRSLRSATSRRRGMWGGEESHSKRRRI
;
A
#
# COMPACT_ATOMS: atom_id res chain seq x y z
N MET A 1 -13.65 4.63 22.03
CA MET A 1 -13.16 4.78 23.43
C MET A 1 -11.74 4.27 23.46
N SER A 2 -10.76 5.12 23.78
CA SER A 2 -9.38 4.67 24.03
C SER A 2 -9.37 3.96 25.38
N CYS A 3 -8.81 2.75 25.41
CA CYS A 3 -8.97 1.80 26.49
C CYS A 3 -7.60 1.46 27.06
N SER A 4 -7.03 2.32 27.90
CA SER A 4 -5.69 2.13 28.50
C SER A 4 -5.51 0.70 29.03
N PHE A 5 -4.77 -0.12 28.29
CA PHE A 5 -4.58 -1.53 28.63
C PHE A 5 -3.70 -1.64 29.87
N ARG A 6 -4.27 -2.20 30.93
CA ARG A 6 -3.51 -2.80 32.03
C ARG A 6 -3.98 -4.26 32.11
N GLY A 7 -3.08 -5.19 31.80
CA GLY A 7 -3.32 -6.61 32.02
C GLY A 7 -3.07 -6.95 33.49
N VAL A 8 -3.97 -7.72 34.10
CA VAL A 8 -3.75 -8.26 35.45
C VAL A 8 -3.74 -9.78 35.37
N LEU A 9 -2.77 -10.37 36.06
CA LEU A 9 -2.78 -11.79 36.39
C LEU A 9 -3.67 -11.92 37.63
N ASN A 10 -4.74 -12.70 37.54
CA ASN A 10 -5.65 -12.91 38.65
C ASN A 10 -5.01 -13.76 39.75
N SER A 11 -3.92 -14.47 39.42
CA SER A 11 -3.17 -15.31 40.34
C SER A 11 -1.66 -15.21 40.11
N PRO A 12 -0.83 -15.28 41.17
CA PRO A 12 0.61 -15.53 41.04
C PRO A 12 0.96 -16.85 40.33
N ALA A 13 -0.02 -17.75 40.16
CA ALA A 13 0.12 -18.99 39.41
C ALA A 13 -0.11 -18.83 37.90
N ASP A 14 -0.63 -17.69 37.43
CA ASP A 14 -0.82 -17.42 36.01
C ASP A 14 0.55 -17.14 35.38
N ARG A 15 0.98 -18.00 34.46
CA ARG A 15 2.38 -18.02 34.01
C ARG A 15 2.60 -17.33 32.67
N VAL A 16 1.53 -16.92 32.00
CA VAL A 16 1.54 -16.62 30.56
C VAL A 16 0.48 -15.59 30.19
N HIS A 17 0.78 -14.76 29.19
CA HIS A 17 -0.08 -13.68 28.70
C HIS A 17 -1.37 -14.12 28.00
N LEU A 18 -1.46 -15.40 27.60
CA LEU A 18 -2.71 -16.03 27.19
C LEU A 18 -3.76 -16.04 28.32
N GLN A 19 -3.31 -15.98 29.58
CA GLN A 19 -4.16 -15.93 30.76
C GLN A 19 -4.38 -14.49 31.27
N TYR A 20 -3.79 -13.47 30.63
CA TYR A 20 -4.10 -12.09 31.01
C TYR A 20 -5.56 -11.78 30.71
N GLU A 21 -6.22 -11.24 31.72
CA GLU A 21 -7.52 -10.61 31.56
C GLU A 21 -7.33 -9.11 31.35
N CYS A 22 -8.16 -8.54 30.48
CA CYS A 22 -8.20 -7.11 30.30
C CYS A 22 -8.90 -6.48 31.51
N LEU A 23 -8.26 -5.55 32.22
CA LEU A 23 -8.87 -4.88 33.37
C LEU A 23 -10.15 -4.10 33.04
N ASN A 24 -10.30 -3.67 31.79
CA ASN A 24 -11.52 -3.00 31.32
C ASN A 24 -12.58 -4.01 30.86
N GLU A 25 -12.40 -5.30 31.19
CA GLU A 25 -13.31 -6.40 30.85
C GLU A 25 -13.66 -6.48 29.36
N CYS A 26 -12.75 -6.03 28.48
CA CYS A 26 -13.01 -5.98 27.03
C CYS A 26 -13.31 -7.36 26.41
N PHE A 27 -12.95 -8.45 27.09
CA PHE A 27 -13.27 -9.82 26.67
C PHE A 27 -14.57 -10.34 27.29
N ALA A 28 -15.10 -9.74 28.35
CA ALA A 28 -16.32 -10.21 29.01
C ALA A 28 -17.57 -10.15 28.11
N VAL A 29 -17.56 -9.27 27.10
CA VAL A 29 -18.62 -9.17 26.09
C VAL A 29 -18.44 -10.12 24.92
N LEU A 30 -17.27 -10.76 24.78
CA LEU A 30 -17.00 -11.72 23.72
C LEU A 30 -17.55 -13.10 24.10
N THR A 31 -18.03 -13.81 23.10
CA THR A 31 -18.56 -15.17 23.25
C THR A 31 -17.86 -16.09 22.26
N LEU A 32 -17.90 -17.41 22.46
CA LEU A 32 -17.29 -18.33 21.50
C LEU A 32 -17.87 -18.13 20.08
N GLY A 33 -19.13 -17.75 19.96
CA GLY A 33 -19.79 -17.42 18.70
C GLY A 33 -19.25 -16.18 17.99
N SER A 34 -18.49 -15.30 18.66
CA SER A 34 -17.82 -14.17 18.01
C SER A 34 -16.50 -14.55 17.33
N ILE A 35 -16.06 -15.80 17.46
CA ILE A 35 -14.84 -16.31 16.81
C ILE A 35 -15.20 -16.71 15.37
N GLU A 36 -14.82 -15.85 14.41
CA GLU A 36 -15.18 -16.05 13.00
C GLU A 36 -14.65 -17.37 12.42
N GLY A 37 -15.54 -18.06 11.69
CA GLY A 37 -15.28 -19.28 10.92
C GLY A 37 -14.96 -20.52 11.75
N ILE A 38 -15.42 -20.56 13.00
CA ILE A 38 -15.63 -21.80 13.74
C ILE A 38 -17.11 -21.83 14.17
N GLU A 39 -17.78 -22.94 13.86
CA GLU A 39 -19.19 -23.10 14.20
C GLU A 39 -19.35 -23.76 15.57
N PHE A 40 -20.14 -23.12 16.44
CA PHE A 40 -20.46 -23.63 17.77
C PHE A 40 -21.98 -23.87 17.90
N PRO A 41 -22.41 -24.95 18.56
CA PRO A 41 -23.83 -25.22 18.77
C PRO A 41 -24.42 -24.28 19.84
N GLY A 42 -25.53 -23.61 19.50
CA GLY A 42 -26.49 -22.99 20.42
C GLY A 42 -25.88 -22.34 21.68
N ALA A 43 -26.12 -22.96 22.84
CA ALA A 43 -25.67 -22.44 24.14
C ALA A 43 -24.15 -22.33 24.26
N LEU A 44 -23.38 -23.18 23.56
CA LEU A 44 -21.92 -23.10 23.55
C LEU A 44 -21.42 -21.86 22.84
N ALA A 45 -22.08 -21.46 21.74
CA ALA A 45 -21.76 -20.21 21.04
C ALA A 45 -21.94 -18.98 21.94
N LYS A 46 -22.91 -19.01 22.86
CA LYS A 46 -23.20 -17.92 23.80
C LYS A 46 -22.27 -17.88 25.02
N LYS A 47 -21.38 -18.86 25.17
CA LYS A 47 -20.47 -18.93 26.33
C LYS A 47 -19.46 -17.79 26.25
N PRO A 48 -19.38 -16.89 27.25
CA PRO A 48 -18.36 -15.86 27.28
C PRO A 48 -16.98 -16.43 27.60
N PHE A 49 -15.92 -15.68 27.30
CA PHE A 49 -14.56 -16.02 27.70
C PHE A 49 -13.82 -14.80 28.26
N GLY A 50 -13.10 -14.99 29.38
CA GLY A 50 -12.38 -13.90 30.04
C GLY A 50 -10.95 -13.69 29.51
N ASN A 51 -10.33 -14.76 28.99
CA ASN A 51 -8.95 -14.74 28.50
C ASN A 51 -8.78 -15.64 27.26
N VAL A 52 -7.66 -15.47 26.57
CA VAL A 52 -7.35 -16.19 25.32
C VAL A 52 -7.10 -17.68 25.56
N TRP A 53 -6.52 -18.07 26.70
CA TRP A 53 -6.24 -19.47 27.03
C TRP A 53 -7.53 -20.31 27.13
N ASP A 54 -8.50 -19.83 27.90
CA ASP A 54 -9.80 -20.47 28.06
C ASP A 54 -10.58 -20.48 26.76
N ALA A 55 -10.50 -19.37 26.02
CA ALA A 55 -11.08 -19.25 24.71
C ALA A 55 -10.44 -20.18 23.68
N TRP A 56 -9.16 -20.58 23.81
CA TRP A 56 -8.48 -21.40 22.81
C TRP A 56 -8.83 -22.90 22.88
N LYS A 57 -9.07 -23.42 24.09
CA LYS A 57 -9.35 -24.84 24.32
C LYS A 57 -10.56 -25.35 23.54
N THR A 58 -11.67 -24.61 23.58
CA THR A 58 -12.93 -25.04 22.94
C THR A 58 -12.88 -24.98 21.41
N PRO A 59 -12.51 -23.85 20.77
CA PRO A 59 -12.24 -23.74 19.34
C PRO A 59 -11.29 -24.80 18.78
N SER A 60 -10.25 -25.20 19.53
CA SER A 60 -9.30 -26.24 19.10
C SER A 60 -9.95 -27.61 18.86
N ILE A 61 -11.10 -27.87 19.49
CA ILE A 61 -11.93 -29.05 19.22
C ILE A 61 -12.82 -28.79 17.99
N PHE A 62 -13.49 -27.63 17.95
CA PHE A 62 -14.55 -27.37 16.98
C PHE A 62 -14.05 -27.05 15.58
N ILE A 63 -12.82 -26.57 15.42
CA ILE A 63 -12.18 -26.33 14.12
C ILE A 63 -11.91 -27.61 13.32
N ARG A 64 -11.94 -28.78 13.98
CA ARG A 64 -11.63 -30.07 13.37
C ARG A 64 -12.78 -30.56 12.51
N ASN A 65 -12.64 -30.46 11.20
CA ASN A 65 -13.69 -30.89 10.27
C ASN A 65 -13.80 -32.42 10.13
N ASN A 66 -12.81 -33.17 10.61
CA ASN A 66 -12.77 -34.63 10.58
C ASN A 66 -13.41 -35.31 11.80
N VAL A 67 -13.99 -34.55 12.73
CA VAL A 67 -14.65 -35.08 13.93
C VAL A 67 -16.10 -34.61 13.94
N ASP A 68 -17.04 -35.54 14.12
CA ASP A 68 -18.46 -35.20 14.21
C ASP A 68 -18.80 -34.42 15.50
N LEU A 69 -19.98 -33.80 15.52
CA LEU A 69 -20.42 -32.98 16.64
C LEU A 69 -20.55 -33.76 17.96
N ALA A 70 -21.00 -35.01 17.92
CA ALA A 70 -21.19 -35.81 19.13
C ALA A 70 -19.84 -36.10 19.80
N ASN A 71 -18.84 -36.46 19.01
CA ASN A 71 -17.47 -36.68 19.46
C ASN A 71 -16.80 -35.38 19.92
N LYS A 72 -17.02 -34.25 19.23
CA LYS A 72 -16.58 -32.92 19.70
C LYS A 72 -17.15 -32.59 21.09
N MET A 73 -18.44 -32.83 21.29
CA MET A 73 -19.11 -32.59 22.58
C MET A 73 -18.61 -33.54 23.67
N LYS A 74 -18.29 -34.79 23.33
CA LYS A 74 -17.67 -35.75 24.28
C LYS A 74 -16.29 -35.27 24.71
N MET A 75 -15.42 -34.88 23.77
CA MET A 75 -14.09 -34.35 24.07
C MET A 75 -14.14 -33.11 24.97
N LEU A 76 -15.11 -32.22 24.76
CA LEU A 76 -15.31 -31.04 25.60
C LEU A 76 -15.67 -31.41 27.04
N ARG A 77 -16.57 -32.39 27.25
CA ARG A 77 -16.97 -32.85 28.59
C ARG A 77 -15.86 -33.58 29.32
N GLU A 78 -15.04 -34.34 28.59
CA GLU A 78 -13.89 -35.08 29.12
C GLU A 78 -12.65 -34.19 29.30
N CYS A 79 -12.72 -32.90 28.98
CA CYS A 79 -11.59 -31.97 28.99
C CYS A 79 -10.38 -32.47 28.17
N ARG A 80 -10.64 -33.17 27.05
CA ARG A 80 -9.60 -33.71 26.17
C ARG A 80 -9.31 -32.74 25.04
N PHE A 81 -8.32 -31.88 25.26
CA PHE A 81 -7.93 -30.84 24.31
C PHE A 81 -6.67 -31.24 23.55
N THR A 82 -6.60 -30.84 22.29
CA THR A 82 -5.37 -30.83 21.52
C THR A 82 -5.34 -29.48 20.82
N LEU A 83 -4.37 -28.66 21.24
CA LEU A 83 -4.29 -27.26 20.89
C LEU A 83 -4.03 -27.09 19.39
N ASP A 84 -4.82 -26.23 18.75
CA ASP A 84 -4.76 -26.00 17.31
C ASP A 84 -4.33 -24.55 17.00
N VAL A 85 -3.37 -24.39 16.08
CA VAL A 85 -2.79 -23.09 15.74
C VAL A 85 -3.80 -22.17 15.06
N ASP A 86 -4.66 -22.73 14.19
CA ASP A 86 -5.65 -21.95 13.44
C ASP A 86 -6.80 -21.54 14.35
N ALA A 87 -7.16 -22.39 15.31
CA ALA A 87 -8.10 -22.03 16.36
C ALA A 87 -7.58 -20.84 17.19
N LEU A 88 -6.29 -20.87 17.56
CA LEU A 88 -5.68 -19.75 18.29
C LEU A 88 -5.67 -18.47 17.47
N ALA A 89 -5.26 -18.54 16.20
CA ALA A 89 -5.20 -17.36 15.33
C ALA A 89 -6.57 -16.66 15.24
N ARG A 90 -7.66 -17.43 15.14
CA ARG A 90 -9.03 -16.88 15.12
C ARG A 90 -9.46 -16.28 16.45
N VAL A 91 -9.06 -16.88 17.58
CA VAL A 91 -9.29 -16.30 18.92
C VAL A 91 -8.52 -14.99 19.08
N LEU A 92 -7.25 -14.95 18.66
CA LEU A 92 -6.43 -13.73 18.69
C LEU A 92 -7.05 -12.62 17.83
N LYS A 93 -7.61 -12.96 16.67
CA LYS A 93 -8.33 -12.02 15.80
C LYS A 93 -9.61 -11.47 16.47
N ALA A 94 -10.39 -12.32 17.14
CA ALA A 94 -11.57 -11.88 17.88
C ALA A 94 -11.18 -10.94 19.05
N ALA A 95 -10.14 -11.31 19.81
CA ALA A 95 -9.59 -10.47 20.87
C ALA A 95 -9.07 -9.12 20.35
N TYR A 96 -8.35 -9.12 19.22
CA TYR A 96 -7.88 -7.92 18.51
C TYR A 96 -9.01 -6.95 18.24
N SER A 97 -10.11 -7.44 17.66
CA SER A 97 -11.25 -6.60 17.27
C SER A 97 -11.96 -5.95 18.45
N SER A 98 -11.85 -6.53 19.65
CA SER A 98 -12.49 -6.04 20.87
C SER A 98 -11.63 -5.06 21.66
N CYS A 99 -10.29 -5.19 21.60
CA CYS A 99 -9.37 -4.36 22.38
C CYS A 99 -8.11 -4.00 21.56
N THR A 100 -8.07 -2.79 21.02
CA THR A 100 -6.94 -2.26 20.24
C THR A 100 -5.66 -2.17 21.07
N ASP A 101 -5.77 -1.74 22.33
CA ASP A 101 -4.64 -1.51 23.24
C ASP A 101 -3.99 -2.85 23.67
N TRP A 102 -4.78 -3.94 23.74
CA TRP A 102 -4.24 -5.30 23.90
C TRP A 102 -3.43 -5.74 22.68
N THR A 103 -3.76 -5.21 21.49
CA THR A 103 -2.96 -5.51 20.32
C THR A 103 -1.67 -4.73 20.27
N ASP A 104 -1.68 -3.44 20.61
CA ASP A 104 -0.43 -2.69 20.70
C ASP A 104 0.53 -3.39 21.67
N PHE A 105 0.03 -3.95 22.78
CA PHE A 105 0.79 -4.80 23.69
C PHE A 105 1.36 -6.06 23.01
N ILE A 106 0.55 -6.86 22.31
CA ILE A 106 1.01 -8.10 21.64
C ILE A 106 1.92 -7.83 20.42
N CYS A 107 1.70 -6.73 19.72
CA CYS A 107 2.47 -6.37 18.53
C CYS A 107 3.82 -5.75 18.87
N SER A 108 3.92 -4.99 19.98
CA SER A 108 5.15 -4.31 20.41
C SER A 108 6.11 -5.17 21.21
N THR A 109 5.70 -6.36 21.65
CA THR A 109 6.58 -7.23 22.44
C THR A 109 7.46 -8.08 21.52
N GLU A 110 8.68 -7.62 21.20
CA GLU A 110 9.68 -8.35 20.38
C GLU A 110 10.22 -9.63 21.07
N PHE A 111 10.14 -9.69 22.40
CA PHE A 111 10.74 -10.75 23.22
C PHE A 111 9.70 -11.37 24.15
N ILE A 112 8.86 -12.22 23.59
CA ILE A 112 8.04 -13.13 24.41
C ILE A 112 8.93 -14.32 24.81
N THR A 113 9.86 -14.01 25.71
CA THR A 113 10.88 -14.91 26.22
C THR A 113 10.21 -16.05 27.01
N ARG A 114 10.26 -17.27 26.48
CA ARG A 114 9.95 -18.55 27.15
C ARG A 114 8.61 -18.58 27.90
N HIS A 115 7.55 -18.97 27.20
CA HIS A 115 6.34 -19.41 27.89
C HIS A 115 6.64 -20.66 28.73
N ALA A 116 6.35 -20.59 30.02
CA ALA A 116 6.17 -21.81 30.80
C ALA A 116 5.00 -22.62 30.22
N ALA A 117 5.03 -23.94 30.38
CA ALA A 117 3.89 -24.76 30.03
C ALA A 117 2.65 -24.31 30.83
N VAL A 118 1.51 -24.17 30.14
CA VAL A 118 0.20 -23.86 30.75
C VAL A 118 -0.61 -25.15 30.78
N ASP A 119 -1.09 -25.55 31.96
CA ASP A 119 -1.77 -26.84 32.16
C ASP A 119 -1.01 -28.04 31.53
N SER A 120 0.33 -28.04 31.69
CA SER A 120 1.25 -29.03 31.10
C SER A 120 1.38 -29.00 29.56
N PHE A 121 0.77 -28.05 28.86
CA PHE A 121 0.93 -27.86 27.41
C PHE A 121 2.11 -26.94 27.08
N ALA A 122 2.94 -27.35 26.12
CA ALA A 122 3.97 -26.49 25.53
C ALA A 122 3.34 -25.52 24.52
N VAL A 123 3.06 -24.29 24.97
CA VAL A 123 2.27 -23.30 24.20
C VAL A 123 3.10 -22.41 23.29
N GLN A 124 4.41 -22.30 23.49
CA GLN A 124 5.27 -21.32 22.80
C GLN A 124 5.22 -21.46 21.27
N GLY A 125 5.56 -22.63 20.73
CA GLY A 125 5.62 -22.84 19.28
C GLY A 125 4.27 -22.62 18.57
N PRO A 126 3.17 -23.20 19.07
CA PRO A 126 1.84 -22.91 18.53
C PRO A 126 1.44 -21.43 18.63
N TYR A 127 1.78 -20.77 19.73
CA TYR A 127 1.48 -19.35 19.94
C TYR A 127 2.22 -18.44 18.95
N GLU A 128 3.52 -18.62 18.78
CA GLU A 128 4.33 -17.82 17.83
C GLU A 128 3.78 -17.95 16.40
N ARG A 129 3.43 -19.17 15.98
CA ARG A 129 2.84 -19.40 14.66
C ARG A 129 1.45 -18.76 14.51
N ALA A 130 0.60 -18.91 15.51
CA ALA A 130 -0.73 -18.32 15.50
C ALA A 130 -0.68 -16.79 15.50
N LEU A 131 0.25 -16.20 16.25
CA LEU A 131 0.45 -14.77 16.31
C LEU A 131 0.94 -14.20 14.98
N LYS A 132 1.94 -14.85 14.36
CA LYS A 132 2.41 -14.48 13.01
C LYS A 132 1.25 -14.49 12.01
N LYS A 133 0.46 -15.57 12.00
CA LYS A 133 -0.70 -15.72 11.12
C LYS A 133 -1.76 -14.64 11.37
N ALA A 134 -2.11 -14.38 12.63
CA ALA A 134 -3.07 -13.33 12.99
C ALA A 134 -2.59 -11.93 12.56
N LYS A 135 -1.30 -11.62 12.70
CA LYS A 135 -0.70 -10.35 12.23
C LYS A 135 -0.78 -10.21 10.71
N GLU A 136 -0.49 -11.26 9.96
CA GLU A 136 -0.57 -11.28 8.50
C GLU A 136 -2.02 -11.07 8.02
N GLU A 137 -2.98 -11.86 8.54
CA GLU A 137 -4.40 -11.73 8.22
C GLU A 137 -4.96 -10.35 8.57
N ASN A 138 -4.58 -9.79 9.72
CA ASN A 138 -5.01 -8.46 10.12
C ASN A 138 -4.41 -7.35 9.23
N THR A 139 -3.16 -7.52 8.78
CA THR A 139 -2.53 -6.61 7.81
C THR A 139 -3.26 -6.65 6.49
N GLU A 140 -3.66 -7.83 6.01
CA GLU A 140 -4.46 -7.98 4.79
C GLU A 140 -5.86 -7.38 4.92
N LEU A 141 -6.56 -7.62 6.03
CA LEU A 141 -7.87 -7.04 6.30
C LEU A 141 -7.80 -5.52 6.40
N SER A 142 -6.80 -5.00 7.10
CA SER A 142 -6.53 -3.57 7.17
C SER A 142 -6.29 -2.99 5.78
N ARG A 143 -5.55 -3.70 4.91
CA ARG A 143 -5.36 -3.30 3.50
C ARG A 143 -6.66 -3.27 2.71
N LYS A 144 -7.55 -4.25 2.92
CA LYS A 144 -8.87 -4.34 2.24
C LYS A 144 -9.86 -3.29 2.71
N ASN A 145 -9.82 -2.92 3.99
CA ASN A 145 -10.76 -2.01 4.63
C ASN A 145 -10.30 -0.54 4.64
N ARG A 146 -9.18 -0.22 3.99
CA ARG A 146 -8.71 1.16 3.90
C ARG A 146 -9.80 2.03 3.25
N PRO A 147 -10.06 3.24 3.80
CA PRO A 147 -10.94 4.19 3.13
C PRO A 147 -10.39 4.51 1.74
N THR A 148 -11.20 5.04 0.83
CA THR A 148 -10.69 5.55 -0.44
C THR A 148 -10.75 7.06 -0.40
N LYS A 149 -9.60 7.73 -0.51
CA LYS A 149 -9.58 9.18 -0.67
C LYS A 149 -10.05 9.54 -2.08
N SER A 150 -10.93 10.54 -2.19
CA SER A 150 -11.24 11.18 -3.48
C SER A 150 -10.40 12.46 -3.66
N ASP A 151 -10.42 13.00 -4.89
CA ASP A 151 -9.85 14.26 -5.39
C ASP A 151 -9.16 15.23 -4.39
N PRO A 152 -8.01 15.85 -4.75
CA PRO A 152 -7.42 15.95 -6.09
C PRO A 152 -6.32 14.91 -6.40
N VAL A 153 -5.84 14.89 -7.65
CA VAL A 153 -4.67 14.11 -8.09
C VAL A 153 -3.43 14.99 -8.13
N GLY A 154 -2.37 14.60 -7.42
CA GLY A 154 -1.06 15.23 -7.47
C GLY A 154 -0.19 14.57 -8.52
N PHE A 155 0.53 15.34 -9.33
CA PHE A 155 1.50 14.81 -10.31
C PHE A 155 2.88 15.40 -10.09
N ALA A 156 3.74 14.65 -9.38
CA ALA A 156 5.14 14.96 -9.17
C ALA A 156 5.90 14.61 -10.45
N ALA A 157 6.16 15.65 -11.24
CA ALA A 157 6.53 15.54 -12.62
C ALA A 157 8.04 15.83 -12.80
N PRO A 158 8.70 15.23 -13.80
CA PRO A 158 10.08 15.58 -14.12
C PRO A 158 10.15 16.99 -14.71
N ASP A 159 11.35 17.56 -14.81
CA ASP A 159 11.56 18.93 -15.34
C ASP A 159 10.92 19.15 -16.71
N CYS A 160 10.99 18.13 -17.55
CA CYS A 160 10.44 18.16 -18.89
C CYS A 160 8.89 18.27 -18.93
N ALA A 161 8.22 18.11 -17.79
CA ALA A 161 6.78 18.25 -17.64
C ALA A 161 6.33 19.56 -16.98
N ARG A 162 7.23 20.55 -16.82
CA ARG A 162 6.97 21.86 -16.20
C ARG A 162 5.72 22.58 -16.72
N MET A 163 5.41 22.43 -18.00
CA MET A 163 4.25 23.09 -18.61
C MET A 163 2.90 22.58 -18.10
N LEU A 164 2.84 21.37 -17.52
CA LEU A 164 1.63 20.87 -16.86
C LEU A 164 1.33 21.58 -15.54
N GLN A 165 2.31 22.25 -14.91
CA GLN A 165 2.03 23.03 -13.69
C GLN A 165 1.04 24.18 -13.96
N GLN A 166 1.06 24.74 -15.17
CA GLN A 166 0.19 25.85 -15.57
C GLN A 166 -1.18 25.38 -16.10
N ASP A 167 -1.21 24.23 -16.79
CA ASP A 167 -2.41 23.71 -17.46
C ASP A 167 -3.20 22.69 -16.62
N GLY A 168 -2.57 22.07 -15.61
CA GLY A 168 -3.09 20.88 -14.92
C GLY A 168 -4.34 21.12 -14.09
N GLU A 169 -4.45 22.27 -13.41
CA GLU A 169 -5.58 22.58 -12.52
C GLU A 169 -6.91 22.57 -13.27
N LYS A 170 -6.93 23.02 -14.52
CA LYS A 170 -8.12 23.00 -15.40
C LYS A 170 -8.60 21.59 -15.75
N ILE A 171 -7.82 20.57 -15.40
CA ILE A 171 -8.02 19.16 -15.76
C ILE A 171 -8.06 18.29 -14.49
N GLY A 172 -8.10 18.90 -13.30
CA GLY A 172 -8.18 18.20 -12.02
C GLY A 172 -6.86 17.57 -11.56
N ILE A 173 -5.72 18.03 -12.09
CA ILE A 173 -4.39 17.55 -11.72
C ILE A 173 -3.55 18.71 -11.20
N VAL A 174 -3.03 18.58 -9.99
CA VAL A 174 -2.06 19.53 -9.44
C VAL A 174 -0.67 19.01 -9.77
N ALA A 175 -0.05 19.55 -10.82
CA ALA A 175 1.30 19.16 -11.21
C ALA A 175 2.35 20.03 -10.50
N ARG A 176 3.44 19.41 -10.04
CA ARG A 176 4.62 20.07 -9.49
C ARG A 176 5.88 19.41 -10.04
N VAL A 177 6.85 20.21 -10.47
CA VAL A 177 8.14 19.69 -10.93
C VAL A 177 8.97 19.30 -9.72
N THR A 178 9.46 18.06 -9.70
CA THR A 178 10.34 17.51 -8.67
C THR A 178 11.52 16.82 -9.35
N VAL A 179 12.69 17.45 -9.28
CA VAL A 179 13.93 16.94 -9.89
C VAL A 179 14.88 16.31 -8.87
N THR A 180 14.65 16.52 -7.57
CA THR A 180 15.41 15.91 -6.47
C THR A 180 14.50 15.17 -5.48
N PHE A 181 15.07 14.25 -4.69
CA PHE A 181 14.31 13.59 -3.63
C PHE A 181 13.92 14.55 -2.51
N ARG A 182 14.74 15.57 -2.22
CA ARG A 182 14.42 16.63 -1.27
C ARG A 182 13.17 17.44 -1.67
N GLN A 183 13.07 17.83 -2.95
CA GLN A 183 11.86 18.52 -3.42
C GLN A 183 10.63 17.61 -3.33
N LEU A 184 10.81 16.32 -3.61
CA LEU A 184 9.73 15.35 -3.47
C LEU A 184 9.33 15.15 -2.01
N SER A 185 10.28 15.13 -1.07
CA SER A 185 10.03 14.95 0.37
C SER A 185 9.23 16.13 0.95
N GLU A 186 9.54 17.36 0.52
CA GLU A 186 8.75 18.55 0.84
C GLU A 186 7.34 18.47 0.24
N LEU A 187 7.22 18.03 -1.02
CA LEU A 187 5.96 18.00 -1.75
C LEU A 187 4.95 16.96 -1.21
N VAL A 188 5.41 15.76 -0.83
CA VAL A 188 4.52 14.70 -0.32
C VAL A 188 3.87 15.09 1.01
N VAL A 189 4.48 16.00 1.77
CA VAL A 189 3.87 16.58 2.98
C VAL A 189 2.70 17.48 2.62
N GLU A 190 2.86 18.34 1.61
CA GLU A 190 1.78 19.23 1.13
C GLU A 190 0.58 18.44 0.58
N TRP A 191 0.84 17.32 -0.08
CA TRP A 191 -0.19 16.53 -0.76
C TRP A 191 -0.88 15.48 0.11
N LYS A 192 -0.70 15.51 1.44
CA LYS A 192 -1.25 14.50 2.37
C LYS A 192 -2.77 14.31 2.22
N SER A 193 -3.50 15.36 1.85
CA SER A 193 -4.96 15.34 1.66
C SER A 193 -5.41 14.80 0.30
N PHE A 194 -4.50 14.65 -0.67
CA PHE A 194 -4.86 14.28 -2.04
C PHE A 194 -5.38 12.83 -2.11
N GLY A 195 -6.18 12.55 -3.13
CA GLY A 195 -6.73 11.21 -3.37
C GLY A 195 -5.72 10.27 -4.01
N THR A 196 -4.95 10.78 -4.98
CA THR A 196 -3.96 10.00 -5.72
C THR A 196 -2.70 10.81 -5.94
N TRP A 197 -1.53 10.19 -5.75
CA TRP A 197 -0.25 10.74 -6.15
C TRP A 197 0.28 9.98 -7.36
N ILE A 198 0.70 10.72 -8.38
CA ILE A 198 1.49 10.20 -9.49
C ILE A 198 2.91 10.72 -9.26
N ILE A 199 3.87 9.83 -9.10
CA ILE A 199 5.26 10.15 -8.81
C ILE A 199 6.11 9.64 -9.97
N VAL A 200 6.72 10.56 -10.70
CA VAL A 200 7.83 10.23 -11.58
C VAL A 200 9.11 10.35 -10.76
N TRP A 201 9.85 9.25 -10.64
CA TRP A 201 11.01 9.22 -9.75
C TRP A 201 12.08 10.26 -10.17
N PRO A 202 12.61 11.05 -9.22
CA PRO A 202 13.63 12.06 -9.52
C PRO A 202 14.92 11.43 -10.04
N LEU A 203 15.52 12.06 -11.07
CA LEU A 203 16.84 11.71 -11.60
C LEU A 203 17.96 12.32 -10.75
N ASP A 204 17.99 11.94 -9.48
CA ASP A 204 18.85 12.52 -8.45
C ASP A 204 19.91 11.53 -7.99
N ALA A 205 21.13 11.68 -8.49
CA ALA A 205 22.25 10.80 -8.18
C ALA A 205 22.87 11.09 -6.80
N HIS A 206 22.51 12.22 -6.18
CA HIS A 206 23.05 12.69 -4.91
C HIS A 206 21.99 12.73 -3.82
N ALA A 207 20.90 11.96 -4.01
CA ALA A 207 19.82 11.86 -3.06
C ALA A 207 20.32 11.40 -1.70
N GLU A 208 20.01 12.16 -0.66
CA GLU A 208 20.31 11.77 0.71
C GLU A 208 19.36 10.66 1.16
N GLN A 209 19.88 9.71 1.92
CA GLN A 209 19.09 8.58 2.43
C GLN A 209 17.88 9.06 3.23
N ALA A 210 18.03 10.12 4.02
CA ALA A 210 16.96 10.70 4.83
C ALA A 210 15.78 11.20 3.97
N ASP A 211 16.04 11.80 2.80
CA ASP A 211 14.99 12.26 1.89
C ASP A 211 14.24 11.08 1.25
N ILE A 212 14.99 10.05 0.84
CA ILE A 212 14.41 8.83 0.26
C ILE A 212 13.50 8.14 1.27
N GLU A 213 13.98 7.96 2.51
CA GLU A 213 13.20 7.35 3.60
C GLU A 213 11.95 8.17 3.94
N THR A 214 12.08 9.50 3.96
CA THR A 214 10.95 10.42 4.18
C THR A 214 9.88 10.25 3.11
N VAL A 215 10.27 10.20 1.84
CA VAL A 215 9.34 9.97 0.71
C VAL A 215 8.68 8.60 0.83
N ALA A 216 9.45 7.54 1.06
CA ALA A 216 8.93 6.17 1.18
C ALA A 216 7.93 6.06 2.34
N LEU A 217 8.26 6.64 3.50
CA LEU A 217 7.38 6.67 4.67
C LEU A 217 6.09 7.44 4.38
N ALA A 218 6.18 8.61 3.74
CA ALA A 218 5.02 9.41 3.37
C ALA A 218 4.09 8.66 2.41
N ILE A 219 4.64 7.94 1.43
CA ILE A 219 3.88 7.10 0.50
C ILE A 219 3.15 5.98 1.27
N CYS A 220 3.84 5.29 2.17
CA CYS A 220 3.24 4.24 3.01
C CYS A 220 2.08 4.79 3.85
N GLN A 221 2.27 5.93 4.52
CA GLN A 221 1.23 6.60 5.31
C GLN A 221 0.05 7.07 4.42
N HIS A 222 0.34 7.54 3.21
CA HIS A 222 -0.69 7.93 2.25
C HIS A 222 -1.56 6.74 1.85
N MET A 223 -0.97 5.59 1.52
CA MET A 223 -1.71 4.36 1.22
C MET A 223 -2.49 3.85 2.44
N GLN A 224 -1.90 3.88 3.63
CA GLN A 224 -2.58 3.50 4.88
C GLN A 224 -3.81 4.36 5.17
N SER A 225 -3.74 5.65 4.83
CA SER A 225 -4.88 6.58 4.95
C SER A 225 -5.86 6.52 3.78
N GLY A 226 -5.69 5.56 2.86
CA GLY A 226 -6.65 5.32 1.78
C GLY A 226 -6.34 5.99 0.45
N GLY A 227 -5.17 6.63 0.35
CA GLY A 227 -4.69 7.23 -0.87
C GLY A 227 -4.16 6.20 -1.87
N LYS A 228 -4.02 6.64 -3.11
CA LYS A 228 -3.56 5.83 -4.25
C LYS A 228 -2.23 6.36 -4.79
N ILE A 229 -1.37 5.48 -5.27
CA ILE A 229 -0.01 5.81 -5.72
C ILE A 229 0.24 5.24 -7.10
N VAL A 230 0.70 6.06 -8.03
CA VAL A 230 1.17 5.62 -9.35
C VAL A 230 2.62 6.04 -9.48
N THR A 231 3.53 5.09 -9.64
CA THR A 231 4.95 5.40 -9.86
C THR A 231 5.32 5.18 -11.33
N ALA A 232 6.24 6.00 -11.79
CA ALA A 232 6.76 5.95 -13.14
C ALA A 232 8.26 6.26 -13.13
N LEU A 233 8.99 5.63 -14.03
CA LEU A 233 10.39 5.97 -14.26
C LEU A 233 10.46 7.16 -15.24
N PRO A 234 11.44 8.06 -15.09
CA PRO A 234 11.58 9.21 -15.97
C PRO A 234 11.89 8.76 -17.41
N PRO A 235 11.46 9.52 -18.44
CA PRO A 235 11.79 9.25 -19.83
C PRO A 235 13.30 9.07 -20.06
N LEU A 236 13.68 7.99 -20.74
CA LEU A 236 15.08 7.69 -21.08
C LEU A 236 15.48 8.45 -22.35
N SER A 237 16.66 9.06 -22.32
CA SER A 237 17.28 9.72 -23.47
C SER A 237 18.77 9.43 -23.54
N ALA A 238 19.39 9.70 -24.67
CA ALA A 238 20.84 9.59 -24.81
C ALA A 238 21.60 10.46 -23.77
N HIS A 239 21.01 11.57 -23.35
CA HIS A 239 21.65 12.55 -22.47
C HIS A 239 21.60 12.14 -20.99
N ASN A 240 20.55 11.43 -20.59
CA ASN A 240 20.35 11.01 -19.19
C ASN A 240 20.64 9.53 -18.93
N ARG A 241 20.92 8.73 -19.98
CA ARG A 241 21.08 7.27 -19.89
C ARG A 241 22.02 6.82 -18.79
N THR A 242 23.21 7.42 -18.67
CA THR A 242 24.19 7.01 -17.68
C THR A 242 23.65 7.16 -16.26
N LYS A 243 23.08 8.34 -15.94
CA LYS A 243 22.45 8.60 -14.64
C LYS A 243 21.24 7.69 -14.42
N TRP A 244 20.41 7.50 -15.44
CA TRP A 244 19.21 6.68 -15.39
C TRP A 244 19.55 5.23 -15.03
N VAL A 245 20.54 4.63 -15.70
CA VAL A 245 20.97 3.25 -15.42
C VAL A 245 21.49 3.10 -14.00
N VAL A 246 22.29 4.06 -13.52
CA VAL A 246 22.83 4.04 -12.14
C VAL A 246 21.72 4.06 -11.09
N ILE A 247 20.73 4.95 -11.25
CA ILE A 247 19.66 5.14 -10.25
C ILE A 247 18.52 4.13 -10.41
N SER A 248 18.35 3.51 -11.59
CA SER A 248 17.24 2.59 -11.87
C SER A 248 17.05 1.47 -10.85
N LYS A 249 18.15 0.96 -10.27
CA LYS A 249 18.09 -0.05 -9.22
C LYS A 249 17.38 0.45 -7.96
N LEU A 250 17.69 1.68 -7.53
CA LEU A 250 17.04 2.32 -6.39
C LEU A 250 15.54 2.44 -6.61
N TRP A 251 15.11 2.94 -7.77
CA TRP A 251 13.69 3.11 -8.07
C TRP A 251 12.94 1.77 -8.09
N ARG A 252 13.54 0.71 -8.63
CA ARG A 252 12.95 -0.64 -8.60
C ARG A 252 12.82 -1.16 -7.18
N THR A 253 13.85 -1.01 -6.35
CA THR A 253 13.79 -1.41 -4.93
C THR A 253 12.70 -0.65 -4.19
N LEU A 254 12.54 0.66 -4.45
CA LEU A 254 11.45 1.45 -3.89
C LEU A 254 10.09 0.94 -4.37
N ASP A 255 9.90 0.74 -5.68
CA ASP A 255 8.64 0.24 -6.23
C ASP A 255 8.27 -1.14 -5.65
N GLU A 256 9.22 -2.09 -5.57
CA GLU A 256 9.03 -3.42 -4.98
C GLU A 256 8.65 -3.35 -3.50
N THR A 257 9.36 -2.53 -2.72
CA THR A 257 9.11 -2.36 -1.28
C THR A 257 7.75 -1.71 -1.00
N LEU A 258 7.39 -0.71 -1.80
CA LEU A 258 6.12 0.00 -1.68
C LEU A 258 4.95 -0.88 -2.14
N LEU A 259 5.10 -1.66 -3.21
CA LEU A 259 4.11 -2.63 -3.68
C LEU A 259 3.83 -3.71 -2.62
N ALA A 260 4.85 -4.20 -1.92
CA ALA A 260 4.68 -5.15 -0.81
C ALA A 260 3.86 -4.57 0.36
N SER A 261 3.84 -3.24 0.49
CA SER A 261 3.12 -2.50 1.53
C SER A 261 1.71 -2.04 1.11
N ALA A 262 1.46 -1.97 -0.20
CA ALA A 262 0.23 -1.48 -0.79
C ALA A 262 -0.95 -2.44 -0.57
N GLY A 263 -2.15 -1.88 -0.40
CA GLY A 263 -3.40 -2.64 -0.48
C GLY A 263 -3.80 -2.92 -1.93
N VAL A 264 -4.80 -3.79 -2.12
CA VAL A 264 -5.30 -4.15 -3.45
C VAL A 264 -5.77 -2.91 -4.20
N GLY A 265 -5.15 -2.63 -5.35
CA GLY A 265 -5.50 -1.48 -6.20
C GLY A 265 -5.07 -0.12 -5.65
N GLN A 266 -4.22 -0.07 -4.61
CA GLN A 266 -3.71 1.18 -4.06
C GLN A 266 -2.43 1.67 -4.73
N MET A 267 -1.65 0.79 -5.35
CA MET A 267 -0.42 1.16 -6.05
C MET A 267 -0.33 0.55 -7.44
N ALA A 268 0.22 1.30 -8.39
CA ALA A 268 0.59 0.82 -9.71
C ALA A 268 1.98 1.36 -10.11
N ALA A 269 2.95 0.46 -10.31
CA ALA A 269 4.22 0.78 -10.96
C ALA A 269 4.07 0.64 -12.47
N THR A 270 4.35 1.70 -13.22
CA THR A 270 4.06 1.76 -14.67
C THR A 270 5.24 1.44 -15.57
N ALA A 271 6.43 1.28 -14.99
CA ALA A 271 7.64 0.96 -15.72
C ALA A 271 7.67 -0.49 -16.20
N SER A 272 8.29 -0.70 -17.36
CA SER A 272 8.53 -2.01 -17.95
C SER A 272 9.80 -1.94 -18.78
N ASN A 273 10.92 -2.17 -18.09
CA ASN A 273 12.24 -2.12 -18.68
C ASN A 273 13.10 -3.27 -18.19
N LYS A 274 14.06 -3.65 -19.03
CA LYS A 274 15.07 -4.66 -18.74
C LYS A 274 16.45 -4.09 -19.00
N ILE A 275 17.38 -4.34 -18.10
CA ILE A 275 18.79 -4.00 -18.29
C ILE A 275 19.54 -5.31 -18.44
N GLU A 276 20.19 -5.52 -19.58
CA GLU A 276 21.06 -6.67 -19.82
C GLU A 276 22.42 -6.18 -20.29
N GLY A 277 23.47 -6.50 -19.53
CA GLY A 277 24.79 -5.92 -19.73
C GLY A 277 24.74 -4.39 -19.68
N ASN A 278 25.18 -3.74 -20.75
CA ASN A 278 25.14 -2.28 -20.90
C ASN A 278 23.95 -1.79 -21.76
N ARG A 279 22.98 -2.65 -22.11
CA ARG A 279 21.83 -2.27 -22.95
C ARG A 279 20.57 -2.13 -22.10
N VAL A 280 19.75 -1.15 -22.46
CA VAL A 280 18.45 -0.91 -21.85
C VAL A 280 17.38 -1.25 -22.89
N PHE A 281 16.50 -2.18 -22.53
CA PHE A 281 15.36 -2.58 -23.33
C PHE A 281 14.10 -2.00 -22.72
N LEU A 282 13.32 -1.31 -23.54
CA LEU A 282 12.09 -0.63 -23.13
C LEU A 282 10.92 -1.26 -23.86
N GLU A 283 9.86 -1.59 -23.13
CA GLU A 283 8.60 -1.94 -23.77
C GLU A 283 7.99 -0.68 -24.40
N GLU A 284 7.39 -0.83 -25.59
CA GLU A 284 6.68 0.26 -26.24
C GLU A 284 5.51 0.75 -25.37
N GLY A 285 5.26 2.06 -25.36
CA GLY A 285 4.16 2.63 -24.58
C GLY A 285 4.43 2.61 -23.06
N THR A 286 5.70 2.62 -22.66
CA THR A 286 6.14 2.88 -21.28
C THR A 286 6.49 4.35 -21.06
N PRO A 287 6.39 4.87 -19.82
CA PRO A 287 6.88 6.20 -19.47
C PRO A 287 8.33 6.42 -19.91
N GLU A 288 9.20 5.43 -19.70
CA GLU A 288 10.61 5.52 -20.07
C GLU A 288 10.86 5.55 -21.58
N SER A 289 10.00 4.92 -22.40
CA SER A 289 10.04 5.00 -23.87
C SER A 289 9.58 6.36 -24.44
N ALA A 290 8.99 7.23 -23.62
CA ALA A 290 8.43 8.51 -24.08
C ALA A 290 9.49 9.54 -24.50
N GLY A 291 10.79 9.24 -24.35
CA GLY A 291 11.91 10.17 -24.57
C GLY A 291 11.93 10.87 -25.93
N GLN A 292 11.37 10.25 -26.98
CA GLN A 292 11.29 10.83 -28.33
C GLN A 292 10.42 12.10 -28.42
N TYR A 293 9.49 12.30 -27.49
CA TYR A 293 8.68 13.52 -27.41
C TYR A 293 9.36 14.65 -26.64
N TYR A 294 10.52 14.37 -26.04
CA TYR A 294 11.18 15.25 -25.08
C TYR A 294 12.45 15.91 -25.59
N HIS A 295 12.96 15.51 -26.76
CA HIS A 295 14.10 16.17 -27.38
C HIS A 295 13.79 16.61 -28.82
N PRO A 296 13.99 17.89 -29.19
CA PRO A 296 14.34 19.06 -28.37
C PRO A 296 13.11 19.77 -27.77
N TYR A 297 11.91 19.19 -27.87
CA TYR A 297 10.67 19.87 -27.54
C TYR A 297 10.29 19.72 -26.05
N VAL A 298 10.76 20.63 -25.21
CA VAL A 298 10.22 20.82 -23.85
C VAL A 298 8.93 21.62 -23.96
N GLY A 299 7.84 20.96 -24.33
CA GLY A 299 6.54 21.60 -24.51
C GLY A 299 5.41 20.89 -23.77
N ALA A 300 4.28 21.60 -23.58
CA ALA A 300 3.08 21.06 -22.93
C ALA A 300 2.61 19.72 -23.54
N ALA A 301 2.85 19.49 -24.84
CA ALA A 301 2.54 18.24 -25.51
C ALA A 301 3.32 17.04 -24.95
N ALA A 302 4.61 17.21 -24.64
CA ALA A 302 5.45 16.14 -24.11
C ALA A 302 5.01 15.73 -22.71
N ALA A 303 4.80 16.73 -21.85
CA ALA A 303 4.27 16.56 -20.49
C ALA A 303 2.91 15.81 -20.48
N LYS A 304 1.98 16.23 -21.35
CA LYS A 304 0.67 15.59 -21.53
C LYS A 304 0.79 14.16 -22.04
N TYR A 305 1.74 13.91 -22.94
CA TYR A 305 1.99 12.57 -23.46
C TYR A 305 2.46 11.61 -22.36
N LEU A 306 3.44 11.99 -21.53
CA LEU A 306 3.90 11.15 -20.42
C LEU A 306 2.77 10.83 -19.44
N TYR A 307 1.98 11.84 -19.05
CA TYR A 307 0.81 11.61 -18.21
C TYR A 307 -0.17 10.60 -18.84
N GLU A 308 -0.47 10.74 -20.13
CA GLU A 308 -1.36 9.82 -20.84
C GLU A 308 -0.81 8.40 -20.92
N VAL A 309 0.50 8.24 -21.09
CA VAL A 309 1.17 6.93 -21.05
C VAL A 309 1.02 6.30 -19.66
N ILE A 310 1.31 7.06 -18.60
CA ILE A 310 1.14 6.60 -17.21
C ILE A 310 -0.32 6.20 -16.95
N ARG A 311 -1.28 7.03 -17.38
CA ARG A 311 -2.72 6.77 -17.22
C ARG A 311 -3.14 5.46 -17.88
N ARG A 312 -2.70 5.20 -19.12
CA ARG A 312 -3.04 3.96 -19.85
C ARG A 312 -2.44 2.72 -19.19
N ARG A 313 -1.26 2.86 -18.57
CA ARG A 313 -0.59 1.80 -17.82
C ARG A 313 -1.23 1.51 -16.46
N ALA A 314 -1.97 2.47 -15.91
CA ALA A 314 -2.60 2.37 -14.60
C ALA A 314 -4.15 2.48 -14.66
N PRO A 315 -4.85 1.65 -15.44
CA PRO A 315 -6.29 1.82 -15.69
C PRO A 315 -7.15 1.68 -14.42
N ARG A 316 -6.68 0.90 -13.44
CA ARG A 316 -7.36 0.68 -12.15
C ARG A 316 -7.29 1.90 -11.21
N MET A 317 -6.49 2.89 -11.55
CA MET A 317 -6.24 4.08 -10.73
C MET A 317 -7.22 5.22 -11.05
N SER A 318 -8.05 5.06 -12.08
CA SER A 318 -9.11 6.03 -12.47
C SER A 318 -8.59 7.45 -12.65
N LEU A 319 -7.39 7.61 -13.21
CA LEU A 319 -6.77 8.92 -13.41
C LEU A 319 -7.56 9.78 -14.43
N PRO A 320 -7.70 11.11 -14.21
CA PRO A 320 -8.40 12.02 -15.10
C PRO A 320 -7.98 11.95 -16.58
N ASP A 321 -8.91 12.19 -17.50
CA ASP A 321 -8.60 12.25 -18.94
C ASP A 321 -8.21 13.66 -19.37
N LEU A 322 -7.08 13.82 -20.07
CA LEU A 322 -6.67 15.11 -20.63
C LEU A 322 -7.53 15.54 -21.83
N ARG A 323 -8.34 14.65 -22.45
CA ARG A 323 -9.12 14.94 -23.66
C ARG A 323 -10.33 15.86 -23.45
N ARG A 324 -10.79 16.08 -22.22
CA ARG A 324 -11.94 16.97 -21.95
C ARG A 324 -11.61 18.45 -22.14
N SER A 325 -10.35 18.84 -22.20
CA SER A 325 -9.91 20.22 -22.46
C SER A 325 -9.64 20.46 -23.95
N ARG A 326 -10.72 20.60 -24.73
CA ARG A 326 -10.71 20.90 -26.18
C ARG A 326 -9.95 22.20 -26.59
N SER A 327 -9.39 22.98 -25.66
CA SER A 327 -8.81 24.30 -25.96
C SER A 327 -7.28 24.38 -26.04
N LEU A 328 -6.53 23.31 -25.79
CA LEU A 328 -5.07 23.41 -25.65
C LEU A 328 -4.32 22.81 -26.85
N ARG A 329 -4.52 23.40 -28.03
CA ARG A 329 -3.46 23.37 -29.07
C ARG A 329 -2.22 24.03 -28.49
N SER A 330 -1.04 23.62 -28.95
CA SER A 330 0.22 24.30 -28.63
C SER A 330 0.02 25.81 -28.77
N ALA A 331 0.10 26.55 -27.67
CA ALA A 331 0.20 28.00 -27.70
C ALA A 331 1.62 28.35 -28.17
N THR A 332 1.98 27.96 -29.39
CA THR A 332 3.02 28.63 -30.13
C THR A 332 2.48 30.03 -30.38
N SER A 333 3.06 31.01 -29.70
CA SER A 333 2.81 32.42 -29.98
C SER A 333 2.95 32.63 -31.49
N ARG A 334 1.86 33.03 -32.14
CA ARG A 334 1.95 33.67 -33.45
C ARG A 334 2.76 34.95 -33.25
N ARG A 335 4.07 34.94 -33.55
CA ARG A 335 4.82 36.15 -33.95
C ARG A 335 6.15 35.82 -34.65
N ARG A 336 6.15 36.07 -35.96
CA ARG A 336 7.21 36.66 -36.83
C ARG A 336 8.58 35.96 -37.05
N GLY A 337 8.93 35.87 -38.35
CA GLY A 337 10.28 35.76 -38.94
C GLY A 337 10.52 34.44 -39.71
N MET A 338 10.18 34.25 -41.01
CA MET A 338 10.77 34.75 -42.28
C MET A 338 12.24 34.25 -42.44
N TRP A 339 12.70 33.48 -43.45
CA TRP A 339 12.65 33.57 -44.92
C TRP A 339 13.10 32.24 -45.59
N GLY A 340 12.67 31.98 -46.85
CA GLY A 340 13.49 31.26 -47.86
C GLY A 340 12.79 30.25 -48.79
N GLY A 341 12.49 30.67 -50.04
CA GLY A 341 12.23 29.83 -51.24
C GLY A 341 10.83 29.17 -51.32
N GLU A 342 10.04 29.24 -52.38
CA GLU A 342 10.32 29.46 -53.81
C GLU A 342 9.17 30.25 -54.47
N GLU A 343 9.54 31.10 -55.42
CA GLU A 343 8.65 31.60 -56.44
C GLU A 343 8.10 30.43 -57.27
N SER A 344 6.77 30.34 -57.37
CA SER A 344 6.16 29.70 -58.53
C SER A 344 5.00 30.56 -59.02
N HIS A 345 5.32 31.39 -60.02
CA HIS A 345 4.34 31.86 -60.97
C HIS A 345 3.66 30.65 -61.64
N SER A 346 2.36 30.49 -61.46
CA SER A 346 1.53 29.95 -62.54
C SER A 346 0.19 30.66 -62.61
N LYS A 347 0.02 31.40 -63.71
CA LYS A 347 -1.28 31.77 -64.26
C LYS A 347 -2.06 30.49 -64.55
N ARG A 348 -3.31 30.38 -64.09
CA ARG A 348 -4.37 29.74 -64.89
C ARG A 348 -5.70 30.47 -64.71
N ARG A 349 -6.16 30.99 -65.85
CA ARG A 349 -7.50 31.52 -66.12
C ARG A 349 -8.58 30.44 -65.98
N ARG A 350 -9.82 30.94 -65.83
CA ARG A 350 -11.18 30.42 -66.12
C ARG A 350 -12.02 30.49 -64.83
N ILE A 351 -13.16 31.16 -64.75
CA ILE A 351 -14.12 31.64 -65.76
C ILE A 351 -14.41 33.12 -65.51
#